data_AF-A0A4U1JI30-F1
#
_entry.id   AF-A0A4U1JI30-F1
#
_cell.length_a   1.000
_cell.length_b   1.000
_cell.length_c   1.000
_cell.angle_alpha   90.00
_cell.angle_beta   90.00
_cell.angle_gamma   90.00
#
_symmetry.space_group_name_H-M   'P 1'
#
loop_
_entity.id
_entity.type
_entity.pdbx_description
1 polymer ?
#
loop_
_entity_poly.entity_id
_entity_poly.type
_entity_poly.pdbx_seq_one_letter_code
_entity_poly.pdbx_strand_id
1 'polypeptide(L)'
;MPDAGRRAVDPRGAPLGRGDVALSLGGRRVELRLLRDRAHYDVLVQGVLAKARVSVWIATANVKELRVEAPVGTRARARGRYVSLLEVLRGLARSGVELRLLHAGIPSRAFREEFARHDELRAGGLAMRRCPRVHLKMIAVDGAALYLGSANLTGAGLGAKGEGRRNFEAGILTDDDVLLDEMQETFDRIWSGRECKGCRVRDVCPSPLDGAGGGAKPSTKAPAKKAAGRGRSRLPRGPRSSKGGA
;
A
#
# COMPACT_ATOMS: atom_id res chain seq x y z
N MET A 1 -2.04 53.46 -40.23
CA MET A 1 -3.27 53.35 -41.05
C MET A 1 -3.50 51.88 -41.34
N PRO A 2 -4.71 51.36 -41.10
CA PRO A 2 -5.00 49.93 -40.94
C PRO A 2 -5.24 49.24 -42.29
N ASP A 3 -5.05 47.92 -42.35
CA ASP A 3 -5.86 47.09 -43.24
C ASP A 3 -6.46 45.93 -42.44
N ALA A 4 -7.71 45.69 -42.78
CA ALA A 4 -8.75 45.13 -41.99
C ALA A 4 -8.68 43.61 -41.87
N GLY A 5 -9.26 43.12 -40.77
CA GLY A 5 -9.35 41.71 -40.46
C GLY A 5 -10.12 40.91 -41.49
N ARG A 6 -9.77 39.63 -41.57
CA ARG A 6 -10.73 38.57 -41.83
C ARG A 6 -10.49 37.46 -40.83
N ARG A 7 -11.33 37.41 -39.79
CA ARG A 7 -11.56 36.17 -39.04
C ARG A 7 -12.40 35.27 -39.94
N ALA A 8 -12.00 34.01 -40.09
CA ALA A 8 -12.85 33.00 -40.70
C ALA A 8 -14.13 32.86 -39.85
N VAL A 9 -15.29 32.96 -40.51
CA VAL A 9 -16.62 32.86 -39.90
C VAL A 9 -17.24 31.52 -40.31
N ASP A 10 -17.72 30.76 -39.33
CA ASP A 10 -18.59 29.59 -39.52
C ASP A 10 -19.95 30.06 -40.11
N PRO A 11 -20.47 29.45 -41.18
CA PRO A 11 -21.66 29.91 -41.89
C PRO A 11 -22.99 29.84 -41.08
N ARG A 12 -22.98 29.51 -39.78
CA ARG A 12 -24.19 29.39 -38.95
C ARG A 12 -24.34 30.39 -37.79
N GLY A 13 -23.44 31.36 -37.62
CA GLY A 13 -23.69 32.54 -36.78
C GLY A 13 -24.03 32.31 -35.30
N ALA A 14 -23.82 31.11 -34.74
CA ALA A 14 -23.98 30.87 -33.31
C ALA A 14 -22.61 30.99 -32.63
N PRO A 15 -22.47 31.79 -31.55
CA PRO A 15 -21.28 31.69 -30.73
C PRO A 15 -21.20 30.26 -30.20
N LEU A 16 -20.07 29.58 -30.44
CA LEU A 16 -19.72 28.38 -29.70
C LEU A 16 -19.62 28.80 -28.25
N GLY A 17 -20.72 28.64 -27.50
CA GLY A 17 -20.73 28.81 -26.07
C GLY A 17 -19.62 27.91 -25.53
N ARG A 18 -18.61 28.52 -24.90
CA ARG A 18 -17.78 27.82 -23.93
C ARG A 18 -18.69 27.42 -22.79
N GLY A 19 -19.44 26.34 -22.99
CA GLY A 19 -20.05 25.59 -21.91
C GLY A 19 -18.90 24.94 -21.16
N ASP A 20 -18.26 25.70 -20.28
CA ASP A 20 -17.51 25.14 -19.17
C ASP A 20 -18.53 24.41 -18.29
N VAL A 21 -18.92 23.21 -18.72
CA VAL A 21 -19.57 22.26 -17.84
C VAL A 21 -18.49 21.84 -16.86
N ALA A 22 -18.33 22.62 -15.78
CA ALA A 22 -17.49 22.25 -14.67
C ALA A 22 -17.92 20.84 -14.25
N LEU A 23 -17.02 19.87 -14.42
CA LEU A 23 -17.28 18.48 -14.11
C LEU A 23 -17.48 18.38 -12.59
N SER A 24 -18.74 18.49 -12.15
CA SER A 24 -19.13 18.32 -10.77
C SER A 24 -19.30 16.84 -10.52
N LEU A 25 -18.45 16.29 -9.64
CA LEU A 25 -18.59 14.90 -9.20
C LEU A 25 -19.86 14.68 -8.36
N GLY A 26 -20.55 15.76 -7.97
CA GLY A 26 -21.61 15.71 -6.96
C GLY A 26 -21.06 15.35 -5.58
N GLY A 27 -21.83 15.64 -4.53
CA GLY A 27 -21.52 15.16 -3.17
C GLY A 27 -20.77 16.14 -2.26
N ARG A 28 -20.41 15.62 -1.09
CA ARG A 28 -19.82 16.36 0.04
C ARG A 28 -18.36 16.70 -0.25
N ARG A 29 -17.94 17.90 0.14
CA ARG A 29 -16.53 18.31 0.07
C ARG A 29 -15.80 17.84 1.33
N VAL A 30 -14.59 17.32 1.15
CA VAL A 30 -13.78 16.75 2.22
C VAL A 30 -12.35 17.24 2.09
N GLU A 31 -11.64 17.36 3.22
CA GLU A 31 -10.21 17.69 3.22
C GLU A 31 -9.39 16.42 2.97
N LEU A 32 -8.50 16.50 1.98
CA LEU A 32 -7.61 15.39 1.61
C LEU A 32 -6.19 15.90 1.49
N ARG A 33 -5.24 15.11 1.99
CA ARG A 33 -3.83 15.25 1.70
C ARG A 33 -3.38 14.18 0.71
N LEU A 34 -2.93 14.61 -0.46
CA LEU A 34 -2.24 13.72 -1.40
C LEU A 34 -0.90 13.28 -0.79
N LEU A 35 -0.71 11.97 -0.68
CA LEU A 35 0.56 11.34 -0.32
C LEU A 35 1.19 10.73 -1.57
N ARG A 36 2.45 11.09 -1.82
CA ARG A 36 3.26 10.55 -2.90
C ARG A 36 4.56 9.98 -2.37
N ASP A 37 4.91 8.80 -2.86
CA ASP A 37 6.25 8.23 -2.69
C ASP A 37 6.71 8.27 -1.23
N ARG A 38 7.75 9.05 -0.91
CA ARG A 38 8.32 9.17 0.44
C ARG A 38 7.32 9.70 1.48
N ALA A 39 6.32 10.48 1.09
CA ALA A 39 5.30 10.99 2.01
C ALA A 39 4.51 9.85 2.70
N HIS A 40 4.41 8.67 2.09
CA HIS A 40 3.83 7.49 2.75
C HIS A 40 4.63 7.06 3.99
N TYR A 41 5.94 7.23 3.95
CA TYR A 41 6.78 6.93 5.09
C TYR A 41 6.79 8.08 6.11
N ASP A 42 7.12 9.29 5.66
CA ASP A 42 7.32 10.43 6.55
C ASP A 42 6.02 10.90 7.22
N VAL A 43 4.92 11.00 6.45
CA VAL A 43 3.63 11.48 6.96
C VAL A 43 2.82 10.34 7.55
N LEU A 44 2.56 9.28 6.79
CA LEU A 44 1.65 8.23 7.23
C LEU A 44 2.29 7.28 8.26
N VAL A 45 3.44 6.67 7.96
CA VAL A 45 4.05 5.71 8.89
C VAL A 45 4.60 6.39 10.14
N GLN A 46 5.45 7.41 9.99
CA GLN A 46 6.09 8.09 11.13
C GLN A 46 5.19 9.14 11.79
N GLY A 47 4.43 9.88 10.98
CA GLY A 47 3.60 10.99 11.46
C GLY A 47 2.29 10.57 12.10
N VAL A 48 1.65 9.51 11.60
CA VAL A 48 0.31 9.06 12.04
C VAL A 48 0.37 7.69 12.71
N LEU A 49 0.74 6.62 12.00
CA LEU A 49 0.67 5.24 12.50
C LEU A 49 1.55 5.01 13.74
N ALA A 50 2.81 5.43 13.71
CA ALA A 50 3.73 5.23 14.83
C ALA A 50 3.34 6.03 16.09
N LYS A 51 2.37 6.94 15.97
CA LYS A 51 1.87 7.78 17.07
C LYS A 51 0.46 7.41 17.51
N ALA A 52 -0.08 6.28 17.03
CA ALA A 52 -1.39 5.80 17.44
C ALA A 52 -1.53 5.68 18.97
N ARG A 53 -2.77 5.80 19.46
CA ARG A 53 -3.12 5.76 20.89
C ARG A 53 -4.26 4.82 21.21
N VAL A 54 -5.11 4.50 20.24
CA VAL A 54 -6.34 3.72 20.39
C VAL A 54 -6.29 2.50 19.49
N SER A 55 -6.09 2.68 18.19
CA SER A 55 -6.14 1.56 17.23
C SER A 55 -5.35 1.81 15.95
N VAL A 56 -4.91 0.72 15.32
CA VAL A 56 -4.36 0.71 13.96
C VAL A 56 -4.93 -0.48 13.21
N TRP A 57 -5.72 -0.20 12.17
CA TRP A 57 -6.30 -1.22 11.28
C TRP A 57 -5.68 -1.11 9.90
N ILE A 58 -4.99 -2.18 9.48
CA ILE A 58 -4.27 -2.24 8.20
C ILE A 58 -4.92 -3.28 7.32
N ALA A 59 -5.37 -2.89 6.13
CA ALA A 59 -5.68 -3.83 5.04
C ALA A 59 -4.66 -3.67 3.92
N THR A 60 -4.08 -4.77 3.44
CA THR A 60 -3.08 -4.75 2.36
C THR A 60 -3.06 -6.06 1.60
N ALA A 61 -2.78 -6.05 0.29
CA ALA A 61 -2.66 -7.29 -0.47
C ALA A 61 -1.38 -8.05 -0.08
N ASN A 62 -0.27 -7.32 0.00
CA ASN A 62 1.06 -7.88 0.27
C ASN A 62 1.61 -7.37 1.60
N VAL A 63 2.18 -8.29 2.38
CA VAL A 63 2.89 -8.00 3.61
C VAL A 63 4.34 -8.46 3.44
N LYS A 64 5.28 -7.53 3.55
CA LYS A 64 6.72 -7.81 3.57
C LYS A 64 7.35 -7.07 4.74
N GLU A 65 8.49 -7.60 5.18
CA GLU A 65 9.30 -6.91 6.18
C GLU A 65 9.63 -5.48 5.74
N LEU A 66 9.44 -4.56 6.68
CA LEU A 66 9.55 -3.13 6.48
C LEU A 66 10.45 -2.56 7.57
N ARG A 67 11.46 -1.80 7.16
CA ARG A 67 12.37 -1.11 8.07
C ARG A 67 11.93 0.35 8.20
N VAL A 68 11.86 0.81 9.44
CA VAL A 68 11.59 2.20 9.83
C VAL A 68 12.77 2.73 10.64
N GLU A 69 12.94 4.03 10.66
CA GLU A 69 13.82 4.67 11.63
C GLU A 69 13.36 4.34 13.05
N ALA A 70 14.32 4.10 13.95
CA ALA A 70 14.00 3.77 15.33
C ALA A 70 13.15 4.86 16.01
N PRO A 71 12.30 4.51 16.99
CA PRO A 71 11.45 5.47 17.68
C PRO A 71 12.23 6.64 18.27
N VAL A 72 11.65 7.84 18.20
CA VAL A 72 12.21 9.07 18.80
C VAL A 72 12.43 8.85 20.29
N GLY A 73 13.54 9.39 20.81
CA GLY A 73 13.93 9.22 22.22
C GLY A 73 14.72 7.93 22.54
N THR A 74 14.90 7.02 21.58
CA THR A 74 15.70 5.80 21.80
C THR A 74 17.18 6.00 21.47
N ARG A 75 18.07 5.26 22.15
CA ARG A 75 19.50 5.18 21.79
C ARG A 75 19.72 4.69 20.36
N ALA A 76 18.80 3.87 19.84
CA ALA A 76 18.85 3.41 18.46
C ALA A 76 18.62 4.57 17.48
N ARG A 77 17.66 5.45 17.76
CA ARG A 77 17.38 6.65 16.95
C ARG A 77 18.54 7.63 16.95
N ALA A 78 19.15 7.89 18.11
CA ALA A 78 20.34 8.74 18.22
C ALA A 78 21.52 8.25 17.36
N ARG A 79 21.59 6.94 17.08
CA ARG A 79 22.61 6.32 16.22
C ARG A 79 22.16 6.15 14.76
N GLY A 80 21.07 6.79 14.34
CA GLY A 80 20.53 6.68 12.98
C GLY A 80 20.12 5.26 12.58
N ARG A 81 19.79 4.40 13.55
CA ARG A 81 19.48 2.99 13.26
C ARG A 81 18.05 2.80 12.79
N TYR A 82 17.90 1.80 11.92
CA TYR A 82 16.61 1.31 11.46
C TYR A 82 16.21 0.04 12.22
N VAL A 83 14.93 -0.07 12.54
CA VAL A 83 14.30 -1.23 13.21
C VAL A 83 13.18 -1.80 12.34
N SER A 84 12.67 -2.98 12.71
CA SER A 84 11.45 -3.51 12.09
C SER A 84 10.25 -2.63 12.41
N LEU A 85 9.27 -2.53 11.51
CA LEU A 85 7.95 -1.99 11.88
C LEU A 85 7.32 -2.77 13.03
N LEU A 86 7.59 -4.08 13.12
CA LEU A 86 7.07 -4.93 14.19
C LEU A 86 7.55 -4.47 15.57
N GLU A 87 8.73 -3.84 15.67
CA GLU A 87 9.19 -3.21 16.91
C GLU A 87 8.32 -2.01 17.31
N VAL A 88 7.89 -1.20 16.33
CA VAL A 88 6.98 -0.08 16.56
C VAL A 88 5.60 -0.59 16.95
N LEU A 89 5.07 -1.57 16.23
CA LEU A 89 3.79 -2.20 16.56
C LEU A 89 3.82 -2.85 17.94
N ARG A 90 4.92 -3.50 18.33
CA ARG A 90 5.08 -4.03 19.70
C ARG A 90 5.01 -2.93 20.75
N GLY A 91 5.64 -1.77 20.50
CA GLY A 91 5.53 -0.61 21.39
C GLY A 91 4.10 -0.11 21.54
N LEU A 92 3.35 -0.04 20.44
CA LEU A 92 1.93 0.34 20.43
C LEU A 92 1.07 -0.68 21.18
N ALA A 93 1.24 -1.98 20.90
CA ALA A 93 0.53 -3.05 21.59
C ALA A 93 0.77 -3.03 23.11
N ARG A 94 2.02 -2.80 23.55
CA ARG A 94 2.36 -2.63 24.98
C ARG A 94 1.72 -1.39 25.60
N SER A 95 1.39 -0.39 24.79
CA SER A 95 0.69 0.82 25.23
C SER A 95 -0.84 0.67 25.18
N GLY A 96 -1.36 -0.53 24.89
CA GLY A 96 -2.79 -0.80 24.84
C GLY A 96 -3.47 -0.47 23.50
N VAL A 97 -2.71 -0.14 22.46
CA VAL A 97 -3.27 0.14 21.13
C VAL A 97 -3.76 -1.15 20.48
N GLU A 98 -5.00 -1.16 19.99
CA GLU A 98 -5.55 -2.30 19.26
C GLU A 98 -4.94 -2.41 17.86
N LEU A 99 -4.33 -3.55 17.53
CA LEU A 99 -3.69 -3.75 16.22
C LEU A 99 -4.36 -4.86 15.42
N ARG A 100 -4.87 -4.51 14.23
CA ARG A 100 -5.49 -5.46 13.28
C ARG A 100 -4.79 -5.38 11.93
N LEU A 101 -4.39 -6.53 11.39
CA LEU A 101 -3.79 -6.65 10.06
C LEU A 101 -4.56 -7.68 9.21
N LEU A 102 -5.31 -7.16 8.25
CA LEU A 102 -6.00 -7.92 7.23
C LEU A 102 -5.14 -8.01 5.95
N HIS A 103 -4.87 -9.22 5.47
CA HIS A 103 -4.01 -9.41 4.30
C HIS A 103 -4.48 -10.50 3.31
N ALA A 104 -4.02 -10.46 2.06
CA ALA A 104 -4.33 -11.52 1.08
C ALA A 104 -3.22 -12.57 0.95
N GLY A 105 -2.02 -12.12 0.58
CA GLY A 105 -0.88 -13.01 0.36
C GLY A 105 -0.31 -13.57 1.65
N ILE A 106 0.42 -14.69 1.56
CA ILE A 106 1.24 -15.16 2.69
C ILE A 106 2.32 -14.10 2.96
N PRO A 107 2.47 -13.59 4.19
CA PRO A 107 3.52 -12.63 4.52
C PRO A 107 4.90 -13.18 4.15
N SER A 108 5.81 -12.29 3.72
CA SER A 108 7.14 -12.71 3.27
C SER A 108 7.88 -13.51 4.34
N ARG A 109 8.82 -14.36 3.92
CA ARG A 109 9.67 -15.13 4.84
C ARG A 109 10.32 -14.23 5.91
N ALA A 110 10.91 -13.11 5.49
CA ALA A 110 11.55 -12.16 6.40
C ALA A 110 10.56 -11.57 7.42
N PHE A 111 9.33 -11.25 7.01
CA PHE A 111 8.31 -10.76 7.94
C PHE A 111 7.95 -11.84 8.97
N ARG A 112 7.75 -13.08 8.51
CA ARG A 112 7.38 -14.20 9.41
C ARG A 112 8.50 -14.53 10.40
N GLU A 113 9.76 -14.51 9.95
CA GLU A 113 10.93 -14.74 10.81
C GLU A 113 11.10 -13.62 11.84
N GLU A 114 10.83 -12.37 11.47
CA GLU A 114 10.86 -11.25 12.42
C GLU A 114 9.67 -11.33 13.39
N PHE A 115 8.45 -11.56 12.90
CA PHE A 115 7.26 -11.73 13.74
C PHE A 115 7.40 -12.87 14.75
N ALA A 116 8.11 -13.94 14.38
CA ALA A 116 8.43 -15.05 15.29
C ALA A 116 9.22 -14.63 16.54
N ARG A 117 9.96 -13.51 16.48
CA ARG A 117 10.79 -12.97 17.58
C ARG A 117 10.01 -12.09 18.55
N HIS A 118 8.76 -11.75 18.26
CA HIS A 118 7.93 -10.84 19.06
C HIS A 118 6.82 -11.63 19.76
N ASP A 119 7.15 -12.23 20.90
CA ASP A 119 6.23 -13.08 21.68
C ASP A 119 4.92 -12.34 22.02
N GLU A 120 5.00 -11.06 22.37
CA GLU A 120 3.83 -10.26 22.72
C GLU A 120 2.89 -10.05 21.53
N LEU A 121 3.45 -9.84 20.34
CA LEU A 121 2.63 -9.71 19.13
C LEU A 121 1.96 -11.04 18.78
N ARG A 122 2.67 -12.16 18.93
CA ARG A 122 2.13 -13.51 18.71
C ARG A 122 1.08 -13.90 19.75
N ALA A 123 1.21 -13.43 20.98
CA ALA A 123 0.27 -13.67 22.07
C ALA A 123 -1.02 -12.84 21.98
N GLY A 124 -1.24 -12.13 20.86
CA GLY A 124 -2.45 -11.35 20.61
C GLY A 124 -2.21 -9.84 20.47
N GLY A 125 -0.97 -9.36 20.67
CA GLY A 125 -0.63 -7.95 20.47
C GLY A 125 -0.79 -7.47 19.03
N LEU A 126 -0.79 -8.38 18.04
CA LEU A 126 -1.20 -8.09 16.66
C LEU A 126 -2.13 -9.18 16.15
N ALA A 127 -3.41 -8.85 16.00
CA ALA A 127 -4.37 -9.76 15.36
C ALA A 127 -4.16 -9.76 13.85
N MET A 128 -4.01 -10.95 13.25
CA MET A 128 -3.84 -11.11 11.81
C MET A 128 -4.92 -12.00 11.22
N ARG A 129 -5.55 -11.55 10.13
CA ARG A 129 -6.53 -12.35 9.37
C ARG A 129 -6.21 -12.33 7.88
N ARG A 130 -6.48 -13.45 7.20
CA ARG A 130 -6.16 -13.64 5.78
C ARG A 130 -7.40 -13.86 4.94
N CYS A 131 -7.61 -13.04 3.91
CA CYS A 131 -8.64 -13.25 2.89
C CYS A 131 -8.03 -13.01 1.49
N PRO A 132 -8.04 -14.00 0.57
CA PRO A 132 -7.44 -13.86 -0.77
C PRO A 132 -8.00 -12.71 -1.62
N ARG A 133 -9.20 -12.22 -1.31
CA ARG A 133 -9.85 -11.10 -2.01
C ARG A 133 -9.38 -9.72 -1.52
N VAL A 134 -8.59 -9.64 -0.46
CA VAL A 134 -8.13 -8.36 0.09
C VAL A 134 -7.12 -7.72 -0.86
N HIS A 135 -7.58 -6.72 -1.61
CA HIS A 135 -6.72 -5.88 -2.43
C HIS A 135 -6.74 -4.40 -2.01
N LEU A 136 -7.54 -4.07 -0.99
CA LEU A 136 -7.53 -2.77 -0.34
C LEU A 136 -6.12 -2.46 0.17
N LYS A 137 -5.67 -1.21 0.05
CA LYS A 137 -4.55 -0.68 0.82
C LYS A 137 -5.07 0.47 1.65
N MET A 138 -5.39 0.14 2.88
CA MET A 138 -6.06 1.02 3.83
C MET A 138 -5.28 0.99 5.14
N ILE A 139 -5.14 2.16 5.76
CA ILE A 139 -4.71 2.26 7.15
C ILE A 139 -5.69 3.21 7.85
N ALA A 140 -6.48 2.70 8.79
CA ALA A 140 -7.24 3.53 9.72
C ALA A 140 -6.50 3.59 11.06
N VAL A 141 -6.39 4.80 11.62
CA VAL A 141 -5.69 5.04 12.88
C VAL A 141 -6.61 5.78 13.83
N ASP A 142 -6.74 5.26 15.05
CA ASP A 142 -7.43 5.83 16.20
C ASP A 142 -8.89 6.23 15.99
N GLY A 143 -9.55 5.74 14.92
CA GLY A 143 -10.88 6.24 14.55
C GLY A 143 -10.87 7.73 14.18
N ALA A 144 -9.73 8.27 13.72
CA ALA A 144 -9.57 9.68 13.41
C ALA A 144 -8.81 9.96 12.09
N ALA A 145 -8.09 8.98 11.54
CA ALA A 145 -7.36 9.16 10.29
C ALA A 145 -7.52 7.94 9.38
N LEU A 146 -7.72 8.20 8.09
CA LEU A 146 -7.85 7.21 7.03
C LEU A 146 -6.84 7.47 5.93
N TYR A 147 -6.00 6.48 5.65
CA TYR A 147 -5.25 6.39 4.40
C TYR A 147 -5.90 5.40 3.44
N LEU A 148 -6.02 5.80 2.17
CA LEU A 148 -6.34 4.93 1.04
C LEU A 148 -5.36 5.18 -0.09
N GLY A 149 -4.84 4.12 -0.73
CA GLY A 149 -3.94 4.32 -1.86
C GLY A 149 -3.42 3.04 -2.49
N SER A 150 -2.26 3.15 -3.15
CA SER A 150 -1.63 2.05 -3.87
C SER A 150 -0.62 1.26 -3.02
N ALA A 151 -0.09 1.86 -1.95
CA ALA A 151 1.06 1.32 -1.24
C ALA A 151 0.72 0.11 -0.37
N ASN A 152 1.33 -1.04 -0.66
CA ASN A 152 1.27 -2.21 0.23
C ASN A 152 2.22 -2.06 1.43
N LEU A 153 1.93 -2.79 2.52
CA LEU A 153 2.78 -2.90 3.71
C LEU A 153 4.10 -3.61 3.41
N THR A 154 5.03 -2.89 2.80
CA THR A 154 6.32 -3.39 2.34
C THR A 154 7.36 -2.28 2.41
N GLY A 155 8.64 -2.66 2.53
CA GLY A 155 9.73 -1.67 2.51
C GLY A 155 9.75 -0.73 1.30
N ALA A 156 9.27 -1.17 0.12
CA ALA A 156 9.25 -0.34 -1.09
C ALA A 156 8.00 0.55 -1.23
N GLY A 157 6.87 0.17 -0.61
CA GLY A 157 5.67 0.99 -0.58
C GLY A 157 5.75 2.02 0.56
N LEU A 158 5.59 1.52 1.79
CA LEU A 158 5.48 2.34 3.00
C LEU A 158 6.81 2.54 3.76
N GLY A 159 7.85 1.76 3.46
CA GLY A 159 9.08 1.77 4.26
C GLY A 159 10.05 2.90 3.91
N ALA A 160 11.10 2.99 4.72
CA ALA A 160 12.16 3.99 4.59
C ALA A 160 13.17 3.68 3.46
N LYS A 161 12.76 2.93 2.43
CA LYS A 161 13.64 2.71 1.27
C LYS A 161 13.93 4.04 0.58
N GLY A 162 15.21 4.21 0.20
CA GLY A 162 15.67 5.35 -0.57
C GLY A 162 14.99 5.47 -1.94
N GLU A 163 15.02 6.69 -2.48
CA GLU A 163 14.28 7.12 -3.67
C GLU A 163 14.42 6.18 -4.87
N GLY A 164 15.64 5.82 -5.27
CA GLY A 164 15.87 4.91 -6.41
C GLY A 164 15.51 3.43 -6.19
N ARG A 165 14.99 3.05 -5.03
CA ARG A 165 14.66 1.65 -4.68
C ARG A 165 13.24 1.46 -4.14
N ARG A 166 12.45 2.53 -4.12
CA ARG A 166 11.05 2.50 -3.68
C ARG A 166 10.11 2.45 -4.87
N ASN A 167 8.87 2.05 -4.62
CA ASN A 167 7.83 2.08 -5.63
C ASN A 167 7.34 3.52 -5.83
N PHE A 168 6.88 3.82 -7.04
CA PHE A 168 6.01 4.97 -7.26
C PHE A 168 4.65 4.67 -6.67
N GLU A 169 4.21 5.46 -5.69
CA GLU A 169 2.97 5.22 -4.96
C GLU A 169 2.20 6.53 -4.79
N ALA A 170 0.88 6.43 -4.85
CA ALA A 170 -0.02 7.53 -4.57
C ALA A 170 -1.15 7.08 -3.65
N GLY A 171 -1.60 8.00 -2.80
CA GLY A 171 -2.77 7.80 -1.97
C GLY A 171 -3.26 9.10 -1.36
N ILE A 172 -4.37 9.02 -0.66
CA ILE A 172 -4.96 10.13 0.08
C ILE A 172 -4.92 9.79 1.56
N LEU A 173 -4.65 10.80 2.38
CA LEU A 173 -4.83 10.79 3.82
C LEU A 173 -5.90 11.82 4.16
N THR A 174 -6.84 11.45 5.01
CA THR A 174 -7.96 12.29 5.42
C THR A 174 -8.33 12.00 6.87
N ASP A 175 -8.94 12.98 7.51
CA ASP A 175 -9.60 12.92 8.82
C ASP A 175 -11.13 12.97 8.68
N ASP A 176 -11.65 12.78 7.47
CA ASP A 176 -13.07 12.73 7.19
C ASP A 176 -13.76 11.53 7.86
N ASP A 177 -14.71 11.83 8.75
CA ASP A 177 -15.42 10.86 9.57
C ASP A 177 -16.30 9.90 8.74
N VAL A 178 -17.06 10.41 7.78
CA VAL A 178 -17.94 9.58 6.95
C VAL A 178 -17.14 8.60 6.08
N LEU A 179 -16.05 9.05 5.44
CA LEU A 179 -15.18 8.15 4.68
C LEU A 179 -14.51 7.13 5.59
N LEU A 180 -14.10 7.55 6.79
CA LEU A 180 -13.52 6.65 7.78
C LEU A 180 -14.51 5.57 8.21
N ASP A 181 -15.74 5.93 8.58
CA ASP A 181 -16.80 5.02 9.00
C ASP A 181 -17.13 4.00 7.90
N GLU A 182 -17.29 4.47 6.65
CA GLU A 182 -17.57 3.59 5.50
C GLU A 182 -16.46 2.56 5.28
N MET A 183 -15.20 3.01 5.37
CA MET A 183 -14.05 2.14 5.16
C MET A 183 -13.78 1.23 6.36
N GLN A 184 -14.06 1.67 7.58
CA GLN A 184 -14.00 0.83 8.78
C GLN A 184 -15.09 -0.24 8.77
N GLU A 185 -16.32 0.07 8.34
CA GLU A 185 -17.36 -0.94 8.15
C GLU A 185 -16.96 -1.94 7.05
N THR A 186 -16.41 -1.46 5.94
CA THR A 186 -15.87 -2.34 4.88
C THR A 186 -14.80 -3.28 5.43
N PHE A 187 -13.87 -2.76 6.24
CA PHE A 187 -12.86 -3.55 6.92
C PHE A 187 -13.51 -4.58 7.86
N ASP A 188 -14.43 -4.16 8.72
CA ASP A 188 -15.05 -5.02 9.73
C ASP A 188 -15.89 -6.13 9.13
N ARG A 189 -16.63 -5.89 8.04
CA ARG A 189 -17.38 -6.93 7.32
C ARG A 189 -16.48 -8.04 6.80
N ILE A 190 -15.31 -7.70 6.29
CA ILE A 190 -14.33 -8.70 5.87
C ILE A 190 -13.71 -9.35 7.10
N TRP A 191 -13.26 -8.54 8.06
CA TRP A 191 -12.58 -8.99 9.27
C TRP A 191 -13.40 -9.99 10.07
N SER A 192 -14.67 -9.71 10.31
CA SER A 192 -15.62 -10.56 11.04
C SER A 192 -16.13 -11.76 10.23
N GLY A 193 -15.83 -11.80 8.92
CA GLY A 193 -16.29 -12.87 8.04
C GLY A 193 -17.73 -12.70 7.52
N ARG A 194 -18.38 -11.55 7.71
CA ARG A 194 -19.71 -11.26 7.11
C ARG A 194 -19.70 -11.44 5.59
N GLU A 195 -18.56 -11.23 4.94
CA GLU A 195 -18.37 -11.45 3.50
C GLU A 195 -18.16 -12.92 3.08
N CYS A 196 -18.05 -13.87 4.02
CA CYS A 196 -17.68 -15.25 3.71
C CYS A 196 -18.85 -16.14 3.28
N LYS A 197 -20.07 -15.92 3.80
CA LYS A 197 -21.24 -16.79 3.55
C LYS A 197 -21.60 -16.89 2.06
N GLY A 198 -21.55 -15.77 1.34
CA GLY A 198 -21.85 -15.69 -0.10
C GLY A 198 -20.62 -15.70 -1.02
N CYS A 199 -19.44 -16.02 -0.49
CA CYS A 199 -18.19 -15.84 -1.22
C CYS A 199 -18.01 -16.92 -2.32
N ARG A 200 -18.01 -16.52 -3.59
CA ARG A 200 -17.84 -17.43 -4.74
C ARG A 200 -16.43 -17.96 -4.96
N VAL A 201 -15.44 -17.50 -4.19
CA VAL A 201 -14.03 -17.97 -4.23
C VAL A 201 -13.64 -18.71 -2.96
N ARG A 202 -14.62 -19.30 -2.27
CA ARG A 202 -14.44 -19.98 -0.99
C ARG A 202 -13.62 -21.28 -1.13
N ASP A 203 -13.72 -21.94 -2.28
CA ASP A 203 -12.98 -23.15 -2.65
C ASP A 203 -11.45 -22.98 -2.61
N VAL A 204 -10.96 -21.79 -2.98
CA VAL A 204 -9.54 -21.40 -2.89
C VAL A 204 -9.22 -20.61 -1.62
N CYS A 205 -10.21 -20.41 -0.73
CA CYS A 205 -10.00 -19.73 0.54
C CYS A 205 -9.27 -20.67 1.51
N PRO A 206 -8.08 -20.29 1.98
CA PRO A 206 -7.25 -21.15 2.82
C PRO A 206 -7.86 -21.38 4.21
N SER A 207 -8.56 -20.38 4.72
CA SER A 207 -9.22 -20.38 6.02
C SER A 207 -10.28 -19.28 6.02
N PRO A 208 -11.56 -19.63 5.78
CA PRO A 208 -12.66 -18.68 5.88
C PRO A 208 -12.70 -17.96 7.24
N LEU A 209 -13.07 -16.68 7.23
CA LEU A 209 -13.03 -15.81 8.41
C LEU A 209 -14.29 -15.92 9.29
N ASP A 210 -15.34 -16.59 8.79
CA ASP A 210 -16.61 -16.84 9.49
C ASP A 210 -16.56 -18.01 10.47
N GLY A 211 -15.40 -18.64 10.67
CA GLY A 211 -15.24 -19.77 11.59
C GLY A 211 -15.84 -21.09 11.10
N ALA A 212 -16.57 -21.09 9.98
CA ALA A 212 -17.05 -22.29 9.32
C ALA A 212 -15.86 -22.94 8.59
N GLY A 213 -15.17 -23.83 9.30
CA GLY A 213 -14.00 -24.57 8.83
C GLY A 213 -14.14 -25.01 7.37
N GLY A 214 -13.29 -24.46 6.51
CA GLY A 214 -13.30 -24.72 5.08
C GLY A 214 -11.88 -24.60 4.57
N GLY A 215 -11.05 -25.59 4.90
CA GLY A 215 -9.67 -25.65 4.45
C GLY A 215 -9.62 -25.85 2.94
N ALA A 216 -8.96 -24.94 2.24
CA ALA A 216 -8.50 -25.22 0.89
C ALA A 216 -7.71 -26.54 0.91
N LYS A 217 -8.07 -27.48 0.03
CA LYS A 217 -7.19 -28.62 -0.27
C LYS A 217 -5.83 -28.07 -0.74
N PRO A 218 -4.70 -28.69 -0.36
CA PRO A 218 -3.39 -28.22 -0.79
C PRO A 218 -3.32 -28.16 -2.32
N SER A 219 -3.09 -26.97 -2.87
CA SER A 219 -2.79 -26.80 -4.29
C SER A 219 -1.44 -27.47 -4.59
N THR A 220 -1.45 -28.58 -5.32
CA THR A 220 -0.26 -29.33 -5.76
C THR A 220 0.49 -28.70 -6.93
N LYS A 221 0.15 -27.48 -7.37
CA LYS A 221 0.86 -26.82 -8.47
C LYS A 221 1.73 -25.69 -7.95
N ALA A 222 3.03 -25.98 -7.79
CA ALA A 222 4.05 -24.96 -7.76
C ALA A 222 4.01 -24.16 -9.08
N PRO A 223 4.19 -22.83 -9.07
CA PRO A 223 4.37 -22.09 -10.31
C PRO A 223 5.65 -22.58 -10.99
N ALA A 224 5.51 -23.12 -12.19
CA ALA A 224 6.64 -23.53 -13.02
C ALA A 224 7.57 -22.32 -13.20
N LYS A 225 8.79 -22.41 -12.68
CA LYS A 225 9.86 -21.47 -13.03
C LYS A 225 10.11 -21.63 -14.52
N LYS A 226 9.65 -20.69 -15.34
CA LYS A 226 10.19 -20.53 -16.70
C LYS A 226 11.68 -20.26 -16.54
N ALA A 227 12.50 -21.25 -16.89
CA ALA A 227 13.94 -21.06 -17.04
C ALA A 227 14.16 -20.00 -18.13
N ALA A 228 14.59 -18.82 -17.72
CA ALA A 228 15.14 -17.85 -18.66
C ALA A 228 16.41 -18.47 -19.25
N GLY A 229 16.32 -18.94 -20.48
CA GLY A 229 17.46 -19.40 -21.24
C GLY A 229 18.53 -18.33 -21.26
N ARG A 230 19.76 -18.70 -20.90
CA ARG A 230 20.95 -17.86 -21.05
C ARG A 230 21.23 -17.67 -22.54
N GLY A 231 20.57 -16.69 -23.16
CA GLY A 231 20.98 -16.14 -24.44
C GLY A 231 22.30 -15.39 -24.25
N ARG A 232 23.41 -15.99 -24.70
CA ARG A 232 24.69 -15.28 -24.81
C ARG A 232 24.53 -14.14 -25.82
N SER A 233 24.45 -12.91 -25.36
CA SER A 233 24.58 -11.73 -26.22
C SER A 233 26.02 -11.65 -26.73
N ARG A 234 26.26 -12.05 -27.99
CA ARG A 234 27.48 -11.67 -28.70
C ARG A 234 27.35 -10.20 -29.08
N LEU A 235 28.09 -9.34 -28.39
CA LEU A 235 28.33 -7.97 -28.86
C LEU A 235 29.08 -8.02 -30.20
N PRO A 236 28.74 -7.17 -31.19
CA PRO A 236 29.50 -7.08 -32.42
C PRO A 236 30.88 -6.48 -32.13
N ARG A 237 31.94 -7.11 -32.66
CA ARG A 237 33.31 -6.62 -32.60
C ARG A 237 33.42 -5.37 -33.48
N GLY A 238 33.83 -4.24 -32.89
CA GLY A 238 34.17 -3.04 -33.63
C GLY A 238 35.37 -3.25 -34.58
N PRO A 239 35.52 -2.42 -35.62
CA PRO A 239 36.55 -2.58 -36.63
C PRO A 239 37.95 -2.34 -36.05
N ARG A 240 38.89 -3.20 -36.43
CA ARG A 240 40.31 -3.11 -36.07
C ARG A 240 40.96 -1.96 -36.86
N SER A 241 41.55 -1.00 -36.15
CA SER A 241 42.46 -0.02 -36.74
C SER A 241 43.75 -0.71 -37.19
N SER A 242 44.03 -0.69 -38.49
CA SER A 242 45.32 -1.06 -39.06
C SER A 242 46.28 0.12 -38.96
N LYS A 243 47.39 -0.07 -38.24
CA LYS A 243 48.61 0.72 -38.42
C LYS A 243 49.53 -0.03 -39.39
N GLY A 244 49.97 0.69 -40.41
CA GLY A 244 51.08 0.42 -41.33
C GLY A 244 51.08 1.62 -42.28
N GLY A 245 52.11 2.45 -42.41
CA GLY A 245 53.53 2.20 -42.26
C GLY A 245 54.18 2.37 -43.64
N ALA A 246 54.33 3.62 -44.06
CA ALA A 246 55.33 4.14 -45.01
C ALA A 246 55.37 5.66 -44.81
#